data_AF-A0A1S9AHN0-F1
#
_entry.id   AF-A0A1S9AHN0-F1
#
_cell.length_a   1.000
_cell.length_b   1.000
_cell.length_c   1.000
_cell.angle_alpha   90.00
_cell.angle_beta   90.00
_cell.angle_gamma   90.00
#
_symmetry.space_group_name_H-M   'P 1'
#
loop_
_entity.id
_entity.type
_entity.pdbx_description
1 polymer ?
#
loop_
_entity_poly.entity_id
_entity_poly.type
_entity_poly.pdbx_seq_one_letter_code
_entity_poly.pdbx_strand_id
1 'polypeptide(L)'
;MSAASKLSRSLGSRLFWLGFGLLLGLPQLLDGIRYDLNGELFFGLGMLLLGLRGFLRPVVLGRALRMQGPAASEDVTIGSPALLGALSLAMAAALVTGLVLKFMAQQ
;
A
#
# COMPACT_ATOMS: atom_id res chain seq x y z
N MET A 1 6.85 -12.20 -22.83
CA MET A 1 6.99 -12.82 -21.49
C MET A 1 5.61 -13.01 -20.87
N SER A 2 5.27 -14.22 -20.44
CA SER A 2 3.97 -14.54 -19.82
C SER A 2 3.80 -13.85 -18.45
N ALA A 3 2.58 -13.42 -18.11
CA ALA A 3 2.23 -12.78 -16.83
C ALA A 3 2.64 -13.63 -15.61
N ALA A 4 2.66 -14.96 -15.76
CA ALA A 4 3.07 -15.90 -14.72
C ALA A 4 4.56 -15.74 -14.31
N SER A 5 5.45 -15.42 -15.25
CA SER A 5 6.89 -15.26 -14.93
C SER A 5 7.21 -13.92 -14.26
N LYS A 6 6.39 -12.88 -14.51
CA LYS A 6 6.46 -11.59 -13.81
C LYS A 6 5.94 -11.69 -12.38
N LEU A 7 4.91 -12.52 -12.18
CA LEU A 7 4.34 -12.77 -10.85
C LEU A 7 5.32 -13.55 -9.98
N SER A 8 5.93 -14.64 -10.48
CA SER A 8 6.87 -15.46 -9.71
C SER A 8 8.18 -14.74 -9.35
N ARG A 9 8.68 -13.86 -10.23
CA ARG A 9 9.95 -13.13 -10.02
C ARG A 9 9.89 -12.08 -8.91
N SER A 10 8.70 -11.59 -8.54
CA SER A 10 8.50 -10.60 -7.47
C SER A 10 7.46 -11.01 -6.44
N LEU A 11 6.97 -12.25 -6.49
CA LEU A 11 5.87 -12.75 -5.67
C LEU A 11 6.14 -12.53 -4.17
N GLY A 12 7.38 -12.79 -3.72
CA GLY A 12 7.79 -12.55 -2.34
C GLY A 12 7.69 -11.08 -1.91
N SER A 13 8.13 -10.13 -2.76
CA SER A 13 8.01 -8.69 -2.47
C SER A 13 6.55 -8.22 -2.47
N ARG A 14 5.73 -8.77 -3.36
CA ARG A 14 4.29 -8.46 -3.41
C ARG A 14 3.56 -8.95 -2.17
N LEU A 15 3.79 -10.21 -1.79
CA LEU A 15 3.23 -10.80 -0.57
C LEU A 15 3.74 -10.10 0.69
N PHE A 16 5.00 -9.66 0.69
CA PHE A 16 5.53 -8.84 1.77
C PHE A 16 4.76 -7.52 1.89
N TRP A 17 4.58 -6.77 0.80
CA TRP A 17 3.83 -5.50 0.86
C TRP A 17 2.37 -5.71 1.23
N LEU A 18 1.73 -6.74 0.68
CA LEU A 18 0.35 -7.10 1.03
C LEU A 18 0.25 -7.48 2.51
N GLY A 19 1.14 -8.34 2.99
CA GLY A 19 1.24 -8.76 4.38
C GLY A 19 1.52 -7.58 5.32
N PHE A 20 2.41 -6.66 4.93
CA PHE A 20 2.69 -5.44 5.68
C PHE A 20 1.45 -4.54 5.80
N GLY A 21 0.74 -4.30 4.70
CA GLY A 21 -0.49 -3.54 4.69
C GLY A 21 -1.57 -4.20 5.55
N LEU A 22 -1.71 -5.52 5.47
CA LEU A 22 -2.66 -6.28 6.29
C LEU A 22 -2.30 -6.25 7.78
N LEU A 23 -1.05 -6.55 8.14
CA LEU A 23 -0.58 -6.61 9.53
C LEU A 23 -0.71 -5.27 10.24
N LEU A 24 -0.47 -4.16 9.55
CA LEU A 24 -0.59 -2.82 10.14
C LEU A 24 -1.99 -2.22 9.97
N GLY A 25 -2.71 -2.56 8.91
CA GLY A 25 -4.02 -2.00 8.58
C GLY A 25 -5.18 -2.69 9.29
N LEU A 26 -5.18 -4.04 9.40
CA LEU A 26 -6.28 -4.76 10.03
C LEU A 26 -6.51 -4.37 11.49
N PRO A 27 -5.47 -4.33 12.36
CA PRO A 27 -5.68 -3.97 13.76
C PRO A 27 -6.35 -2.60 13.90
N GLN A 28 -5.88 -1.61 13.13
CA GLN A 28 -6.43 -0.25 13.16
C GLN A 28 -7.85 -0.16 12.60
N LEU A 29 -8.18 -0.99 11.61
CA LEU A 29 -9.56 -1.11 11.12
C LEU A 29 -10.47 -1.74 12.18
N LEU A 30 -10.00 -2.80 12.84
CA LEU A 30 -10.75 -3.47 13.90
C LEU A 30 -10.94 -2.56 15.12
N ASP A 31 -9.90 -1.84 15.52
CA ASP A 31 -9.94 -0.90 16.64
C ASP A 31 -10.82 0.31 16.28
N GLY A 32 -10.69 0.86 15.07
CA GLY A 32 -11.56 1.91 14.57
C GLY A 32 -13.05 1.51 14.55
N ILE A 33 -13.37 0.27 14.18
CA ILE A 33 -14.76 -0.23 14.21
C ILE A 33 -15.23 -0.49 15.64
N ARG A 34 -14.38 -1.06 16.50
CA ARG A 34 -14.75 -1.47 17.88
C ARG A 34 -14.87 -0.28 18.83
N TYR A 35 -14.03 0.72 18.66
CA TYR A 35 -13.90 1.86 19.56
C TYR A 35 -14.41 3.17 18.93
N ASP A 36 -15.06 3.10 17.75
CA ASP A 36 -15.57 4.24 16.96
C ASP A 36 -14.48 5.30 16.65
N LEU A 37 -13.23 4.84 16.54
CA LEU A 37 -12.07 5.69 16.30
C LEU A 37 -11.92 5.93 14.79
N ASN A 38 -12.63 6.94 14.28
CA ASN A 38 -12.59 7.33 12.88
C ASN A 38 -11.15 7.51 12.35
N GLY A 39 -10.24 8.07 13.15
CA GLY A 39 -8.84 8.25 12.76
C GLY A 39 -8.10 6.93 12.51
N GLU A 40 -8.36 5.88 13.31
CA GLU A 40 -7.77 4.56 13.12
C GLU A 40 -8.37 3.82 11.93
N LEU A 41 -9.68 4.00 11.71
CA LEU A 41 -10.39 3.49 10.54
C LEU A 41 -9.78 4.03 9.24
N PHE A 42 -9.65 5.35 9.10
CA PHE A 42 -9.09 5.98 7.89
C PHE A 42 -7.61 5.64 7.70
N PHE A 43 -6.81 5.64 8.79
CA PHE A 43 -5.40 5.26 8.70
C PHE A 43 -5.23 3.79 8.33
N GLY A 44 -6.01 2.88 8.94
CA GLY A 44 -6.03 1.46 8.62
C GLY A 44 -6.39 1.20 7.16
N LEU A 45 -7.39 1.91 6.63
CA LEU A 45 -7.75 1.86 5.21
C LEU A 45 -6.58 2.30 4.31
N GLY A 46 -5.90 3.38 4.69
CA GLY A 46 -4.70 3.87 4.00
C GLY A 46 -3.57 2.83 3.98
N MET A 47 -3.35 2.12 5.09
CA MET A 47 -2.36 1.04 5.19
C MET A 47 -2.72 -0.18 4.34
N LEU A 48 -4.01 -0.52 4.22
CA LEU A 48 -4.45 -1.57 3.30
C LEU A 48 -4.22 -1.18 1.84
N LEU A 49 -4.55 0.07 1.47
CA LEU A 49 -4.31 0.59 0.13
C LEU A 49 -2.81 0.65 -0.20
N LEU A 50 -1.96 0.94 0.78
CA LEU A 50 -0.50 0.85 0.64
C LEU A 50 -0.05 -0.58 0.33
N GLY A 51 -0.57 -1.56 1.06
CA GLY A 51 -0.26 -2.97 0.81
C GLY A 51 -0.73 -3.44 -0.57
N LEU A 52 -1.93 -3.02 -0.99
CA LEU A 52 -2.45 -3.31 -2.32
C LEU A 52 -1.63 -2.64 -3.42
N ARG A 53 -1.22 -1.37 -3.24
CA ARG A 53 -0.34 -0.66 -4.16
C ARG A 53 1.03 -1.35 -4.27
N GLY A 54 1.63 -1.71 -3.13
CA GLY A 54 2.91 -2.44 -3.09
C GLY A 54 2.79 -3.85 -3.67
N PHE A 55 1.63 -4.48 -3.59
CA PHE A 55 1.34 -5.71 -4.31
C PHE A 55 1.29 -5.50 -5.82
N LEU A 56 0.63 -4.44 -6.31
CA LEU A 56 0.49 -4.15 -7.74
C LEU A 56 1.80 -3.65 -8.37
N ARG A 57 2.54 -2.80 -7.66
CA ARG A 57 3.84 -2.24 -8.05
C ARG A 57 4.87 -2.53 -6.95
N PRO A 58 5.42 -3.75 -6.90
CA PRO A 58 6.39 -4.13 -5.87
C PRO A 58 7.68 -3.35 -6.01
N VAL A 59 7.98 -2.54 -4.99
CA VAL A 59 9.30 -1.91 -4.84
C VAL A 59 10.23 -2.96 -4.25
N VAL A 60 11.07 -3.55 -5.09
CA VAL A 60 12.12 -4.46 -4.61
C VAL A 60 13.22 -3.59 -4.03
N LEU A 61 13.36 -3.57 -2.69
CA LEU A 61 14.35 -2.75 -1.97
C LEU A 61 15.77 -2.89 -2.55
N GLY A 62 16.17 -4.12 -2.92
CA GLY A 62 17.47 -4.37 -3.56
C GLY A 62 17.64 -3.79 -4.97
N ARG A 63 16.57 -3.47 -5.70
CA ARG A 63 16.61 -2.76 -6.98
C ARG A 63 16.54 -1.24 -6.80
N ALA A 64 15.76 -0.78 -5.81
CA ALA A 64 15.71 0.63 -5.43
C ALA A 64 17.08 1.13 -4.92
N LEU A 65 17.77 0.33 -4.11
CA LEU A 65 19.14 0.61 -3.64
C LEU A 65 20.18 0.61 -4.77
N ARG A 66 19.90 -0.09 -5.88
CA ARG A 66 20.76 -0.11 -7.07
C ARG A 66 20.48 1.02 -8.07
N MET A 67 19.57 1.95 -7.74
CA MET A 67 19.14 3.05 -8.62
C MET A 67 18.81 2.60 -10.06
N GLN A 68 18.31 1.37 -10.23
CA GLN A 68 17.84 0.93 -11.54
C GLN A 68 16.56 1.70 -11.84
N GLY A 69 16.60 2.52 -12.90
CA GLY A 69 15.59 3.53 -13.21
C GLY A 69 14.16 2.98 -13.42
N PRO A 70 13.16 3.88 -13.55
CA PRO A 70 11.74 3.55 -13.58
C PRO A 70 11.33 2.47 -14.59
N ALA A 71 12.09 2.30 -15.68
CA ALA A 71 11.90 1.26 -16.68
C ALA A 71 11.93 -0.18 -16.10
N ALA A 72 12.74 -0.45 -15.08
CA ALA A 72 12.82 -1.77 -14.45
C ALA A 72 11.60 -2.13 -13.57
N SER A 73 10.80 -1.12 -13.21
CA SER A 73 9.59 -1.27 -12.40
C SER A 73 8.34 -1.46 -13.24
N GLU A 74 8.28 -0.88 -14.44
CA GLU A 74 7.18 -1.08 -15.40
C GLU A 74 7.05 -2.55 -15.82
N ASP A 75 8.17 -3.25 -15.95
CA ASP A 75 8.19 -4.67 -16.30
C ASP A 75 7.44 -5.57 -15.33
N VAL A 76 7.26 -5.14 -14.09
CA VAL A 76 6.63 -5.94 -13.02
C VAL A 76 5.37 -5.25 -12.49
N THR A 77 4.98 -4.13 -13.07
CA THR A 77 3.76 -3.41 -12.68
C THR A 77 2.53 -4.14 -13.22
N ILE A 78 1.51 -4.28 -12.37
CA ILE A 78 0.20 -4.85 -12.76
C ILE A 78 -0.84 -3.73 -12.64
N GLY A 79 -1.59 -3.49 -13.71
CA GLY A 79 -2.64 -2.48 -13.77
C GLY A 79 -2.28 -1.27 -14.62
N SER A 80 -3.28 -0.44 -14.93
CA SER A 80 -3.08 0.78 -15.72
C SER A 80 -2.41 1.88 -14.88
N PRO A 81 -1.68 2.83 -15.50
CA PRO A 81 -1.14 4.00 -14.81
C PRO A 81 -2.22 4.79 -14.07
N ALA A 82 -3.42 4.89 -14.65
CA ALA A 82 -4.57 5.55 -14.04
C ALA A 82 -5.03 4.86 -12.74
N LEU A 83 -5.12 3.52 -12.74
CA LEU A 83 -5.48 2.75 -11.55
C LEU A 83 -4.46 2.97 -10.42
N LEU A 84 -3.17 2.90 -10.75
CA LEU A 84 -2.10 3.11 -9.77
C LEU A 84 -2.09 4.55 -9.26
N GLY A 85 -2.33 5.53 -10.14
CA GLY A 85 -2.49 6.93 -9.79
C GLY A 85 -3.62 7.13 -8.78
N ALA A 86 -4.82 6.63 -9.10
CA ALA A 86 -5.99 6.68 -8.22
C ALA A 86 -5.74 5.99 -6.87
N LEU A 87 -5.10 4.81 -6.87
CA LEU A 87 -4.69 4.13 -5.64
C LEU A 87 -3.76 4.98 -4.78
N SER A 88 -2.76 5.67 -5.37
CA SER A 88 -1.90 6.57 -4.58
C SER A 88 -2.68 7.74 -4.00
N LEU A 89 -3.61 8.31 -4.76
CA LEU A 89 -4.39 9.45 -4.30
C LEU A 89 -5.32 9.04 -3.15
N ALA A 90 -6.03 7.91 -3.31
CA ALA A 90 -6.89 7.35 -2.27
C ALA A 90 -6.11 6.97 -1.02
N MET A 91 -4.94 6.34 -1.18
CA MET A 91 -4.04 6.00 -0.08
C MET A 91 -3.56 7.26 0.66
N ALA A 92 -3.11 8.29 -0.07
CA ALA A 92 -2.65 9.54 0.52
C ALA A 92 -3.79 10.25 1.27
N ALA A 93 -4.97 10.36 0.66
CA ALA A 93 -6.14 10.95 1.29
C ALA A 93 -6.54 10.19 2.58
N ALA A 94 -6.58 8.86 2.54
CA ALA A 94 -6.93 8.05 3.69
C ALA A 94 -5.90 8.17 4.84
N LEU A 95 -4.60 8.11 4.52
CA LEU A 95 -3.53 8.25 5.52
C LEU A 95 -3.50 9.65 6.13
N VAL A 96 -3.59 10.69 5.32
CA VAL A 96 -3.60 12.09 5.79
C VAL A 96 -4.83 12.35 6.65
N THR A 97 -6.03 11.98 6.19
CA THR A 97 -7.26 12.14 6.97
C THR A 97 -7.18 11.36 8.28
N GLY A 98 -6.70 10.11 8.26
CA GLY A 98 -6.52 9.30 9.47
C GLY A 98 -5.55 9.95 10.46
N LEU A 99 -4.41 10.46 9.98
CA LEU A 99 -3.45 11.20 10.80
C LEU A 99 -4.06 12.47 11.40
N VAL A 100 -4.72 13.29 10.59
CA VAL A 100 -5.35 14.54 11.04
C VAL A 100 -6.37 14.25 12.14
N LEU A 101 -7.25 13.28 11.94
CA LEU A 101 -8.26 12.89 12.93
C LEU A 101 -7.62 12.35 14.21
N LYS A 102 -6.54 11.55 14.13
CA LYS A 102 -5.79 11.09 15.30
C LYS A 102 -5.17 12.25 16.07
N PHE A 103 -4.57 13.23 15.37
CA PHE A 103 -3.97 14.40 16.00
C PHE A 103 -5.02 15.33 16.64
N MET A 104 -6.19 15.47 16.03
CA MET A 104 -7.28 16.27 16.61
C MET A 104 -7.95 15.58 17.81
N ALA A 105 -8.07 14.25 17.79
CA ALA A 105 -8.67 13.49 18.89
C ALA A 105 -7.75 13.32 20.12
N GLN A 106 -6.45 13.64 19.99
CA GLN A 106 -5.47 13.58 21.09
C GLN A 106 -5.23 14.92 21.78
N GLN A 107 -5.97 15.98 21.44
CA GLN A 107 -6.03 17.25 22.20
C GLN A 107 -7.18 17.22 23.20
#